data_AF-A0A833WI37-F1
#
_entry.id   AF-A0A833WI37-F1
#
_cell.length_a   1.000
_cell.length_b   1.000
_cell.length_c   1.000
_cell.angle_alpha   90.00
_cell.angle_beta   90.00
_cell.angle_gamma   90.00
#
_symmetry.space_group_name_H-M   'P 1'
#
loop_
_entity.id
_entity.type
_entity.pdbx_description
1 polymer ?
#
loop_
_entity_poly.entity_id
_entity_poly.type
_entity_poly.pdbx_seq_one_letter_code
_entity_poly.pdbx_strand_id
1 'polypeptide(L)'
;MNIPEKSKDNINTHHDLSNLGIRKELHLIHDGDRCTMPHATFALHGDERKSFCEWLSAVKFLDGFATNISRCVFVRDCKISGFKSHDCHIFMQKLLPVAVGGYLRKDISLTLIEFSNFFKELCARTLDRNLLKQLDNDIVNILCKLEMIFPPSFFDVMVHLAVHLPREALLGGPVQYRWMYPFERYLGKFKRYVKNKARPEGSIAEAYIHIECLTFCSMYLHDIETRFNREDRNIDGLPDDEGRDGFSVFTQKFPPLGISTQLQLDDKLFKSARWYILNNCTEIATYLDEHYNTCKEKHPNSIDQTHSQQFPRWLKKRVQEQRRMDPSAISADLYAIACGPDPCVASYAACVINGKRFHIKE
;
A
#
# COMPACT_ATOMS: atom_id res chain seq x y z
N MET A 1 -18.61 -12.52 7.66
CA MET A 1 -18.84 -11.61 8.81
C MET A 1 -20.34 -11.47 8.98
N ASN A 2 -20.96 -12.19 9.91
CA ASN A 2 -22.42 -12.17 10.11
C ASN A 2 -22.82 -10.84 10.78
N ILE A 3 -22.87 -9.78 9.98
CA ILE A 3 -23.23 -8.43 10.44
C ILE A 3 -24.77 -8.38 10.51
N PRO A 4 -25.35 -8.05 11.68
CA PRO A 4 -26.79 -7.92 11.85
C PRO A 4 -27.40 -7.01 10.78
N GLU A 5 -28.60 -7.37 10.29
CA GLU A 5 -29.38 -6.64 9.27
C GLU A 5 -28.77 -6.57 7.85
N LYS A 6 -27.48 -6.89 7.69
CA LYS A 6 -26.81 -6.93 6.39
C LYS A 6 -26.56 -8.34 5.86
N SER A 7 -26.58 -9.33 6.75
CA SER A 7 -26.37 -10.73 6.38
C SER A 7 -27.52 -11.25 5.50
N LYS A 8 -27.16 -11.81 4.35
CA LYS A 8 -28.08 -12.60 3.52
C LYS A 8 -28.34 -13.99 4.09
N ASP A 9 -27.50 -14.41 5.04
CA ASP A 9 -27.68 -15.62 5.84
C ASP A 9 -28.47 -15.26 7.11
N ASN A 10 -29.76 -15.57 7.13
CA ASN A 10 -30.70 -15.26 8.22
C ASN A 10 -31.73 -16.39 8.39
N ILE A 11 -32.57 -16.31 9.42
CA ILE A 11 -33.54 -17.37 9.78
C ILE A 11 -34.51 -17.66 8.62
N ASN A 12 -35.00 -16.64 7.91
CA ASN A 12 -35.91 -16.84 6.78
C ASN A 12 -35.21 -17.59 5.64
N THR A 13 -33.96 -17.22 5.35
CA THR A 13 -33.13 -17.95 4.39
C THR A 13 -33.03 -19.43 4.75
N HIS A 14 -32.85 -19.77 6.03
CA HIS A 14 -32.75 -21.17 6.47
C HIS A 14 -34.09 -21.91 6.36
N HIS A 15 -35.21 -21.26 6.67
CA HIS A 15 -36.55 -21.80 6.38
C HIS A 15 -36.74 -22.09 4.89
N ASP A 16 -36.35 -21.17 4.02
CA ASP A 16 -36.44 -21.35 2.57
C ASP A 16 -35.59 -22.55 2.11
N LEU A 17 -34.37 -22.71 2.64
CA LEU A 17 -33.52 -23.88 2.36
C LEU A 17 -34.19 -25.19 2.78
N SER A 18 -34.85 -25.21 3.94
CA SER A 18 -35.62 -26.36 4.42
C SER A 18 -36.81 -26.67 3.50
N ASN A 19 -37.58 -25.66 3.10
CA ASN A 19 -38.71 -25.81 2.20
C ASN A 19 -38.31 -26.31 0.80
N LEU A 20 -37.16 -25.85 0.31
CA LEU A 20 -36.60 -26.27 -0.99
C LEU A 20 -35.90 -27.64 -0.93
N GLY A 21 -35.68 -28.19 0.27
CA GLY A 21 -35.05 -29.50 0.43
C GLY A 21 -33.55 -29.54 0.06
N ILE A 22 -32.89 -28.38 -0.02
CA ILE A 22 -31.47 -28.24 -0.38
C ILE A 22 -30.63 -27.82 0.84
N ARG A 23 -29.33 -28.16 0.86
CA ARG A 23 -28.39 -27.76 1.92
C ARG A 23 -28.86 -28.15 3.34
N LYS A 24 -29.08 -29.44 3.56
CA LYS A 24 -29.58 -29.98 4.84
C LYS A 24 -28.73 -29.57 6.04
N GLU A 25 -27.44 -29.35 5.83
CA GLU A 25 -26.50 -28.87 6.84
C GLU A 25 -26.78 -27.44 7.34
N LEU A 26 -27.57 -26.66 6.60
CA LEU A 26 -28.02 -25.31 6.97
C LEU A 26 -29.50 -25.26 7.36
N HIS A 27 -30.15 -26.41 7.56
CA HIS A 27 -31.55 -26.41 8.01
C HIS A 27 -31.64 -26.05 9.49
N LEU A 28 -32.73 -25.38 9.86
CA LEU A 28 -32.98 -25.05 11.26
C LEU A 28 -33.11 -26.33 12.09
N ILE A 29 -32.40 -26.36 13.22
CA ILE A 29 -32.42 -27.48 14.14
C ILE A 29 -33.48 -27.17 15.21
N HIS A 30 -34.49 -28.04 15.26
CA HIS A 30 -35.57 -27.98 16.25
C HIS A 30 -35.29 -28.95 17.40
N ASP A 31 -35.21 -28.42 18.61
CA ASP A 31 -35.13 -29.19 19.86
C ASP A 31 -36.29 -28.76 20.77
N GLY A 32 -37.44 -29.43 20.60
CA GLY A 32 -38.72 -29.00 21.18
C GLY A 32 -39.14 -27.62 20.66
N ASP A 33 -39.37 -26.68 21.59
CA ASP A 33 -39.72 -25.29 21.27
C ASP A 33 -38.50 -24.43 20.85
N ARG A 34 -37.27 -24.94 21.01
CA ARG A 34 -36.06 -24.20 20.64
C ARG A 34 -35.74 -24.42 19.17
N CYS A 35 -35.62 -23.32 18.44
CA CYS A 35 -35.15 -23.30 17.07
C CYS A 35 -33.75 -22.68 17.03
N THR A 36 -32.78 -23.39 16.47
CA THR A 36 -31.39 -22.94 16.38
C THR A 36 -30.92 -22.91 14.93
N MET A 37 -30.23 -21.83 14.57
CA MET A 37 -29.63 -21.63 13.27
C MET A 37 -28.22 -22.24 13.28
N PRO A 38 -27.93 -23.27 12.48
CA PRO A 38 -26.59 -23.84 12.40
C PRO A 38 -25.58 -22.81 11.88
N HIS A 39 -24.33 -22.92 12.34
CA HIS A 39 -23.27 -22.02 11.89
C HIS A 39 -22.87 -22.34 10.45
N ALA A 40 -22.99 -21.35 9.55
CA ALA A 40 -22.65 -21.53 8.15
C ALA A 40 -21.13 -21.71 7.94
N THR A 41 -20.74 -22.62 7.06
CA THR A 41 -19.33 -22.91 6.73
C THR A 41 -18.60 -21.75 6.06
N PHE A 42 -19.34 -20.81 5.47
CA PHE A 42 -18.83 -19.58 4.88
C PHE A 42 -18.81 -18.39 5.86
N ALA A 43 -19.21 -18.60 7.12
CA ALA A 43 -19.18 -17.61 8.18
C ALA A 43 -18.00 -17.84 9.13
N LEU A 44 -17.34 -16.74 9.50
CA LEU A 44 -16.26 -16.75 10.48
C LEU A 44 -16.81 -16.89 11.91
N HIS A 45 -16.15 -17.70 12.73
CA HIS A 45 -16.39 -17.79 14.17
C HIS A 45 -15.93 -16.53 14.91
N GLY A 46 -16.29 -16.40 16.19
CA GLY A 46 -15.98 -15.21 17.00
C GLY A 46 -14.49 -14.85 17.01
N ASP A 47 -13.62 -15.81 17.32
CA ASP A 47 -12.17 -15.58 17.39
C ASP A 47 -11.55 -15.30 16.01
N GLU A 48 -12.03 -16.00 14.97
CA GLU A 48 -11.62 -15.77 13.58
C GLU A 48 -11.99 -14.37 13.11
N ARG A 49 -13.19 -13.88 13.47
CA ARG A 49 -13.62 -12.51 13.15
C ARG A 49 -12.74 -11.46 13.82
N LYS A 50 -12.37 -11.69 15.08
CA LYS A 50 -11.48 -10.78 15.82
C LYS A 50 -10.10 -10.73 15.17
N SER A 51 -9.50 -11.90 14.92
CA SER A 51 -8.21 -12.02 14.23
C SER A 51 -8.25 -11.36 12.84
N PHE A 52 -9.32 -11.59 12.07
CA PHE A 52 -9.51 -10.96 10.77
C PHE A 52 -9.60 -9.43 10.86
N CYS A 53 -10.28 -8.89 11.86
CA CYS A 53 -10.34 -7.44 12.08
C CYS A 53 -8.99 -6.88 12.52
N GLU A 54 -8.25 -7.57 13.40
CA GLU A 54 -6.90 -7.18 13.80
C GLU A 54 -5.97 -7.11 12.59
N TRP A 55 -5.95 -8.17 11.77
CA TRP A 55 -5.20 -8.20 10.52
C TRP A 55 -5.60 -7.04 9.60
N LEU A 56 -6.89 -6.87 9.31
CA LEU A 56 -7.37 -5.85 8.39
C LEU A 56 -7.05 -4.42 8.88
N SER A 57 -7.07 -4.20 10.19
CA SER A 57 -6.68 -2.92 10.80
C SER A 57 -5.19 -2.61 10.66
N ALA A 58 -4.35 -3.64 10.57
CA ALA A 58 -2.90 -3.52 10.41
C ALA A 58 -2.47 -3.40 8.93
N VAL A 59 -3.36 -3.65 7.96
CA VAL A 59 -3.04 -3.53 6.53
C VAL A 59 -2.66 -2.08 6.19
N LYS A 60 -1.45 -1.92 5.65
CA LYS A 60 -0.94 -0.64 5.12
C LYS A 60 -0.82 -0.74 3.59
N PHE A 61 -1.15 0.35 2.91
CA PHE A 61 -1.00 0.48 1.47
C PHE A 61 0.01 1.57 1.12
N LEU A 62 0.54 1.51 -0.10
CA LEU A 62 1.30 2.63 -0.67
C LEU A 62 0.41 3.88 -0.73
N ASP A 63 1.03 5.06 -0.55
CA ASP A 63 0.30 6.32 -0.63
C ASP A 63 -0.39 6.46 -2.01
N GLY A 64 -1.63 6.96 -1.99
CA GLY A 64 -2.47 7.08 -3.18
C GLY A 64 -3.11 5.79 -3.69
N PHE A 65 -2.71 4.61 -3.20
CA PHE A 65 -3.27 3.33 -3.67
C PHE A 65 -4.67 3.03 -3.11
N ALA A 66 -4.86 3.19 -1.80
CA ALA A 66 -6.14 2.98 -1.13
C ALA A 66 -6.33 3.98 0.00
N THR A 67 -7.58 4.15 0.45
CA THR A 67 -7.81 4.92 1.68
C THR A 67 -7.31 4.13 2.90
N ASN A 68 -7.20 4.82 4.04
CA ASN A 68 -6.82 4.15 5.29
C ASN A 68 -7.96 3.24 5.77
N ILE A 69 -7.93 1.97 5.34
CA ILE A 69 -8.94 0.94 5.63
C ILE A 69 -9.13 0.74 7.14
N SER A 70 -8.09 0.92 7.96
CA SER A 70 -8.16 0.77 9.42
C SER A 70 -9.26 1.65 10.06
N ARG A 71 -9.56 2.82 9.47
CA ARG A 71 -10.63 3.71 9.94
C ARG A 71 -12.02 3.11 9.84
N CYS A 72 -12.17 2.07 9.03
CA CYS A 72 -13.43 1.37 8.79
C CYS A 72 -13.51 0.05 9.58
N VAL A 73 -12.49 -0.27 10.38
CA VAL A 73 -12.39 -1.54 11.12
C VAL A 73 -12.54 -1.28 12.61
N PHE A 74 -13.57 -1.88 13.21
CA PHE A 74 -13.88 -1.80 14.63
C PHE A 74 -13.54 -3.14 15.27
N VAL A 75 -12.29 -3.29 15.72
CA VAL A 75 -11.75 -4.57 16.23
C VAL A 75 -12.50 -5.08 17.45
N ARG A 76 -12.81 -4.20 18.41
CA ARG A 76 -13.55 -4.57 19.64
C ARG A 76 -14.94 -5.13 19.31
N ASP A 77 -15.60 -4.55 18.31
CA ASP A 77 -16.93 -4.95 17.88
C ASP A 77 -16.92 -6.05 16.79
N CYS A 78 -15.72 -6.51 16.39
CA CYS A 78 -15.51 -7.45 15.28
C CYS A 78 -16.32 -7.06 14.03
N LYS A 79 -16.28 -5.77 13.65
CA LYS A 79 -17.15 -5.16 12.65
C LYS A 79 -16.36 -4.33 11.65
N ILE A 80 -16.77 -4.37 10.39
CA ILE A 80 -16.33 -3.45 9.34
C ILE A 80 -17.51 -2.55 8.97
N SER A 81 -17.29 -1.24 8.92
CA SER A 81 -18.30 -0.26 8.54
C SER A 81 -17.66 0.98 7.94
N GLY A 82 -18.33 1.63 6.99
CA GLY A 82 -17.86 2.88 6.40
C GLY A 82 -16.99 2.73 5.15
N PHE A 83 -16.86 1.51 4.60
CA PHE A 83 -16.26 1.32 3.28
C PHE A 83 -17.01 2.13 2.23
N LYS A 84 -16.24 2.84 1.39
CA LYS A 84 -16.76 3.42 0.16
C LYS A 84 -16.58 2.44 -0.99
N SER A 85 -17.19 2.75 -2.13
CA SER A 85 -17.14 1.94 -3.34
C SER A 85 -15.71 1.53 -3.72
N HIS A 86 -14.76 2.48 -3.69
CA HIS A 86 -13.35 2.21 -3.93
C HIS A 86 -12.73 1.22 -2.92
N ASP A 87 -13.03 1.38 -1.62
CA ASP A 87 -12.49 0.50 -0.58
C ASP A 87 -13.02 -0.92 -0.72
N CYS A 88 -14.30 -1.07 -1.08
CA CYS A 88 -14.89 -2.37 -1.41
C CYS A 88 -14.17 -3.05 -2.58
N HIS A 89 -13.81 -2.31 -3.63
CA HIS A 89 -13.08 -2.87 -4.77
C HIS A 89 -11.64 -3.25 -4.43
N ILE A 90 -10.92 -2.42 -3.67
CA ILE A 90 -9.59 -2.79 -3.17
C ILE A 90 -9.69 -4.05 -2.31
N PHE A 91 -10.68 -4.12 -1.42
CA PHE A 91 -10.91 -5.30 -0.61
C PHE A 91 -11.16 -6.52 -1.49
N MET A 92 -12.12 -6.44 -2.41
CA MET A 92 -12.50 -7.54 -3.29
C MET A 92 -11.36 -8.02 -4.19
N GLN A 93 -10.56 -7.13 -4.77
CA GLN A 93 -9.54 -7.48 -5.78
C GLN A 93 -8.18 -7.83 -5.19
N LYS A 94 -7.84 -7.32 -4.01
CA LYS A 94 -6.48 -7.39 -3.44
C LYS A 94 -6.43 -8.05 -2.07
N LEU A 95 -7.40 -7.75 -1.21
CA LEU A 95 -7.38 -8.24 0.17
C LEU A 95 -8.14 -9.54 0.36
N LEU A 96 -9.24 -9.74 -0.38
CA LEU A 96 -10.09 -10.91 -0.24
C LEU A 96 -9.30 -12.23 -0.42
N PRO A 97 -8.42 -12.39 -1.44
CA PRO A 97 -7.62 -13.61 -1.59
C PRO A 97 -6.74 -13.91 -0.39
N VAL A 98 -6.13 -12.86 0.18
CA VAL A 98 -5.26 -12.97 1.35
C VAL A 98 -6.09 -13.27 2.61
N ALA A 99 -7.24 -12.63 2.74
CA ALA A 99 -8.13 -12.79 3.87
C ALA A 99 -8.68 -14.21 3.95
N VAL A 100 -9.25 -14.74 2.87
CA VAL A 100 -10.00 -16.01 2.93
C VAL A 100 -9.08 -17.21 3.17
N GLY A 101 -7.83 -17.16 2.68
CA GLY A 101 -6.89 -18.28 2.75
C GLY A 101 -6.52 -18.72 4.17
N GLY A 102 -6.67 -17.85 5.18
CA GLY A 102 -6.34 -18.16 6.58
C GLY A 102 -7.51 -18.63 7.45
N TYR A 103 -8.76 -18.49 7.00
CA TYR A 103 -9.93 -18.69 7.86
C TYR A 103 -10.99 -19.64 7.29
N LEU A 104 -11.16 -19.69 5.97
CA LEU A 104 -12.22 -20.48 5.35
C LEU A 104 -11.70 -21.80 4.79
N ARG A 105 -12.59 -22.80 4.71
CA ARG A 105 -12.28 -24.09 4.07
C ARG A 105 -11.75 -23.88 2.65
N LYS A 106 -10.86 -24.78 2.22
CA LYS A 106 -10.13 -24.65 0.95
C LYS A 106 -11.04 -24.48 -0.28
N ASP A 107 -12.15 -25.18 -0.32
CA ASP A 107 -13.15 -25.09 -1.39
C ASP A 107 -13.81 -23.71 -1.47
N ILE A 108 -14.16 -23.14 -0.31
CA ILE A 108 -14.75 -21.79 -0.22
C ILE A 108 -13.69 -20.73 -0.56
N SER A 109 -12.51 -20.84 0.03
CA SER A 109 -11.39 -19.93 -0.19
C SER A 109 -11.00 -19.87 -1.67
N LEU A 110 -10.87 -21.03 -2.33
CA LEU A 110 -10.54 -21.08 -3.76
C LEU A 110 -11.58 -20.39 -4.62
N THR A 111 -12.87 -20.64 -4.35
CA THR A 111 -13.96 -20.00 -5.10
C THR A 111 -13.95 -18.47 -4.92
N LEU A 112 -13.72 -17.98 -3.70
CA LEU A 112 -13.62 -16.53 -3.43
C LEU A 112 -12.36 -15.91 -4.05
N ILE A 113 -11.26 -16.65 -4.12
CA ILE A 113 -10.02 -16.24 -4.80
C ILE A 113 -10.26 -16.14 -6.32
N GLU A 114 -10.93 -17.13 -6.92
CA GLU A 114 -11.29 -17.09 -8.34
C GLU A 114 -12.19 -15.88 -8.65
N PHE A 115 -13.20 -15.62 -7.83
CA PHE A 115 -14.07 -14.45 -7.97
C PHE A 115 -13.31 -13.13 -7.81
N SER A 116 -12.40 -13.03 -6.83
CA SER A 116 -11.50 -11.88 -6.69
C SER A 116 -10.61 -11.69 -7.92
N ASN A 117 -10.04 -12.76 -8.46
CA ASN A 117 -9.16 -12.71 -9.62
C ASN A 117 -9.93 -12.29 -10.87
N PHE A 118 -11.17 -12.78 -11.06
CA PHE A 118 -12.06 -12.30 -12.10
C PHE A 118 -12.18 -10.77 -12.10
N PHE A 119 -12.51 -10.16 -10.94
CA PHE A 119 -12.61 -8.71 -10.85
C PHE A 119 -11.27 -8.00 -11.00
N LYS A 120 -10.17 -8.60 -10.53
CA LYS A 120 -8.83 -8.05 -10.67
C LYS A 120 -8.41 -7.94 -12.15
N GLU A 121 -8.65 -8.99 -12.93
CA GLU A 121 -8.34 -9.02 -14.37
C GLU A 121 -9.29 -8.12 -15.17
N LEU A 122 -10.60 -8.20 -14.88
CA LEU A 122 -11.62 -7.35 -15.51
C LEU A 122 -11.33 -5.86 -15.30
N CYS A 123 -10.81 -5.48 -14.13
CA CYS A 123 -10.54 -4.10 -13.76
C CYS A 123 -9.09 -3.67 -14.04
N ALA A 124 -8.33 -4.45 -14.82
CA ALA A 124 -6.97 -4.09 -15.19
C ALA A 124 -6.92 -2.82 -16.06
N ARG A 125 -5.81 -2.10 -15.98
CA ARG A 125 -5.60 -0.85 -16.74
C ARG A 125 -5.62 -1.08 -18.25
N THR A 126 -5.09 -2.21 -18.66
CA THR A 126 -5.03 -2.67 -20.05
C THR A 126 -5.75 -4.01 -20.11
N LEU A 127 -6.68 -4.15 -21.07
CA LEU A 127 -7.46 -5.38 -21.23
C LEU A 127 -6.98 -6.15 -22.45
N ASP A 128 -6.74 -7.44 -22.25
CA ASP A 128 -6.57 -8.39 -23.35
C ASP A 128 -7.93 -8.95 -23.78
N ARG A 129 -8.22 -8.89 -25.08
CA ARG A 129 -9.47 -9.38 -25.67
C ARG A 129 -9.62 -10.89 -25.52
N ASN A 130 -8.53 -11.65 -25.56
CA ASN A 130 -8.60 -13.10 -25.40
C ASN A 130 -8.92 -13.46 -23.95
N LEU A 131 -8.25 -12.80 -23.00
CA LEU A 131 -8.58 -12.92 -21.58
C LEU A 131 -10.05 -12.56 -21.29
N LEU A 132 -10.58 -11.46 -21.84
CA LEU A 132 -11.99 -11.11 -21.65
C LEU A 132 -12.97 -12.19 -22.14
N LYS A 133 -12.67 -12.87 -23.25
CA LYS A 133 -13.48 -14.00 -23.72
C LYS A 133 -13.38 -15.22 -22.80
N GLN A 134 -12.24 -15.43 -22.15
CA GLN A 134 -12.09 -16.46 -21.13
C GLN A 134 -12.92 -16.10 -19.89
N LEU A 135 -12.81 -14.85 -19.41
CA LEU A 135 -13.58 -14.35 -18.27
C LEU A 135 -15.11 -14.48 -18.46
N ASP A 136 -15.60 -14.33 -19.70
CA ASP A 136 -17.01 -14.53 -20.07
C ASP A 136 -17.50 -15.97 -19.80
N ASN A 137 -16.63 -16.96 -19.98
CA ASN A 137 -16.92 -18.36 -19.65
C ASN A 137 -16.64 -18.67 -18.17
N ASP A 138 -15.55 -18.12 -17.63
CA ASP A 138 -15.11 -18.38 -16.25
C ASP A 138 -16.13 -17.88 -15.24
N ILE A 139 -16.74 -16.71 -15.47
CA ILE A 139 -17.72 -16.14 -14.53
C ILE A 139 -18.93 -17.04 -14.33
N VAL A 140 -19.38 -17.75 -15.36
CA VAL A 140 -20.48 -18.72 -15.24
C VAL A 140 -20.09 -19.83 -14.28
N ASN A 141 -18.89 -20.41 -14.45
CA ASN A 141 -18.38 -21.45 -13.55
C ASN A 141 -18.17 -20.93 -12.12
N ILE A 142 -17.66 -19.71 -11.96
CA ILE A 142 -17.47 -19.09 -10.65
C ILE A 142 -18.82 -18.88 -9.94
N LEU A 143 -19.83 -18.37 -10.64
CA LEU A 143 -21.17 -18.21 -10.07
C LEU A 143 -21.79 -19.55 -9.69
N CYS A 144 -21.66 -20.60 -10.50
CA CYS A 144 -22.10 -21.94 -10.13
C CYS A 144 -21.42 -22.45 -8.84
N LYS A 145 -20.10 -22.27 -8.72
CA LYS A 145 -19.37 -22.63 -7.48
C LYS A 145 -19.85 -21.83 -6.28
N LEU A 146 -20.07 -20.52 -6.46
CA LEU A 146 -20.67 -19.68 -5.41
C LEU A 146 -22.06 -20.17 -5.04
N GLU A 147 -22.88 -20.59 -6.02
CA GLU A 147 -24.24 -21.08 -5.81
C GLU A 147 -24.27 -22.43 -5.08
N MET A 148 -23.18 -23.20 -5.15
CA MET A 148 -22.94 -24.39 -4.32
C MET A 148 -22.46 -24.06 -2.90
N ILE A 149 -22.01 -22.83 -2.62
CA ILE A 149 -21.54 -22.40 -1.29
C ILE A 149 -22.55 -21.53 -0.53
N PHE A 150 -23.14 -20.54 -1.19
CA PHE A 150 -23.99 -19.53 -0.59
C PHE A 150 -25.49 -19.82 -0.81
N PRO A 151 -26.37 -19.41 0.13
CA PRO A 151 -27.81 -19.57 -0.05
C PRO A 151 -28.34 -18.71 -1.21
N PRO A 152 -29.50 -19.07 -1.80
CA PRO A 152 -30.12 -18.30 -2.89
C PRO A 152 -30.33 -16.82 -2.57
N SER A 153 -30.56 -16.46 -1.30
CA SER A 153 -30.70 -15.08 -0.83
C SER A 153 -29.46 -14.20 -1.08
N PHE A 154 -28.28 -14.80 -1.27
CA PHE A 154 -27.05 -14.09 -1.62
C PHE A 154 -27.08 -13.59 -3.06
N PHE A 155 -27.76 -14.29 -3.97
CA PHE A 155 -27.78 -14.04 -5.40
C PHE A 155 -28.82 -12.99 -5.78
N ASP A 156 -28.59 -11.76 -5.33
CA ASP A 156 -29.36 -10.63 -5.84
C ASP A 156 -28.88 -10.21 -7.24
N VAL A 157 -29.58 -9.25 -7.83
CA VAL A 157 -29.31 -8.74 -9.19
C VAL A 157 -27.84 -8.33 -9.34
N MET A 158 -27.19 -7.79 -8.31
CA MET A 158 -25.80 -7.32 -8.41
C MET A 158 -24.82 -8.46 -8.62
N VAL A 159 -25.06 -9.63 -8.02
CA VAL A 159 -24.20 -10.81 -8.21
C VAL A 159 -24.35 -11.34 -9.63
N HIS A 160 -25.58 -11.39 -10.15
CA HIS A 160 -25.84 -11.87 -11.51
C HIS A 160 -25.32 -10.94 -12.61
N LEU A 161 -25.29 -9.62 -12.36
CA LEU A 161 -24.73 -8.66 -13.31
C LEU A 161 -23.26 -8.94 -13.64
N ALA A 162 -22.53 -9.65 -12.79
CA ALA A 162 -21.14 -10.03 -13.04
C ALA A 162 -20.95 -10.78 -14.37
N VAL A 163 -21.95 -11.58 -14.80
CA VAL A 163 -21.93 -12.32 -16.08
C VAL A 163 -21.82 -11.40 -17.28
N HIS A 164 -22.38 -10.18 -17.20
CA HIS A 164 -22.41 -9.25 -18.32
C HIS A 164 -21.14 -8.40 -18.42
N LEU A 165 -20.35 -8.31 -17.34
CA LEU A 165 -19.21 -7.39 -17.27
C LEU A 165 -18.11 -7.69 -18.30
N PRO A 166 -17.72 -8.94 -18.62
CA PRO A 166 -16.71 -9.22 -19.62
C PRO A 166 -17.14 -8.73 -21.00
N ARG A 167 -18.39 -9.00 -21.39
CA ARG A 167 -18.97 -8.49 -22.63
C ARG A 167 -19.03 -6.96 -22.64
N GLU A 168 -19.42 -6.35 -21.53
CA GLU A 168 -19.45 -4.91 -21.38
C GLU A 168 -18.04 -4.29 -21.53
N ALA A 169 -17.00 -4.94 -21.01
CA ALA A 169 -15.60 -4.55 -21.16
C ALA A 169 -15.07 -4.74 -22.58
N LEU A 170 -15.53 -5.78 -23.29
CA LEU A 170 -15.17 -5.99 -24.69
C LEU A 170 -15.73 -4.88 -25.60
N LEU A 171 -16.94 -4.39 -25.29
CA LEU A 171 -17.61 -3.35 -26.08
C LEU A 171 -17.17 -1.93 -25.66
N GLY A 172 -17.14 -1.65 -24.36
CA GLY A 172 -16.89 -0.32 -23.80
C GLY A 172 -15.44 -0.04 -23.41
N GLY A 173 -14.54 -1.02 -23.57
CA GLY A 173 -13.13 -0.90 -23.18
C GLY A 173 -12.89 -0.95 -21.66
N PRO A 174 -11.73 -0.48 -21.19
CA PRO A 174 -11.33 -0.56 -19.79
C PRO A 174 -12.38 -0.01 -18.81
N VAL A 175 -12.69 -0.79 -17.77
CA VAL A 175 -13.78 -0.49 -16.83
C VAL A 175 -13.51 0.79 -16.03
N GLN A 176 -12.23 1.15 -15.81
CA GLN A 176 -11.81 2.34 -15.07
C GLN A 176 -12.40 3.67 -15.59
N TYR A 177 -12.72 3.77 -16.89
CA TYR A 177 -13.32 4.97 -17.50
C TYR A 177 -14.84 5.02 -17.36
N ARG A 178 -15.46 3.92 -16.94
CA ARG A 178 -16.91 3.77 -16.80
C ARG A 178 -17.35 3.57 -15.35
N TRP A 179 -16.39 3.59 -14.42
CA TRP A 179 -16.67 3.58 -12.99
C TRP A 179 -17.32 4.88 -12.53
N MET A 180 -18.09 4.78 -11.45
CA MET A 180 -18.64 5.94 -10.75
C MET A 180 -17.57 6.73 -9.98
N TYR A 181 -16.36 6.20 -9.77
CA TYR A 181 -15.37 6.85 -8.89
C TYR A 181 -14.93 8.25 -9.32
N PRO A 182 -14.64 8.51 -10.60
CA PRO A 182 -14.29 9.87 -11.03
C PRO A 182 -15.43 10.85 -10.73
N PHE A 183 -16.67 10.43 -10.98
CA PHE A 183 -17.86 11.22 -10.72
C PHE A 183 -18.10 11.44 -9.22
N GLU A 184 -18.05 10.39 -8.40
CA GLU A 184 -18.17 10.48 -6.94
C GLU A 184 -17.09 11.39 -6.33
N ARG A 185 -15.84 11.29 -6.81
CA ARG A 185 -14.73 12.14 -6.37
C ARG A 185 -14.97 13.60 -6.74
N TYR A 186 -15.48 13.85 -7.93
CA TYR A 186 -15.81 15.19 -8.41
C TYR A 186 -17.00 15.81 -7.65
N LEU A 187 -18.06 15.03 -7.39
CA LEU A 187 -19.16 15.44 -6.53
C LEU A 187 -18.69 15.74 -5.09
N GLY A 188 -17.71 14.98 -4.59
CA GLY A 188 -17.06 15.24 -3.32
C GLY A 188 -16.36 16.61 -3.26
N LYS A 189 -15.84 17.11 -4.39
CA LYS A 189 -15.28 18.46 -4.53
C LYS A 189 -16.40 19.51 -4.46
N PHE A 190 -17.48 19.35 -5.23
CA PHE A 190 -18.63 20.27 -5.19
C PHE A 190 -19.32 20.33 -3.84
N LYS A 191 -19.38 19.21 -3.11
CA LYS A 191 -19.93 19.21 -1.74
C LYS A 191 -19.19 20.19 -0.81
N ARG A 192 -17.90 20.46 -1.06
CA ARG A 192 -17.11 21.44 -0.27
C ARG A 192 -17.42 22.89 -0.64
N TYR A 193 -18.02 23.13 -1.80
CA TYR A 193 -18.40 24.45 -2.29
C TYR A 193 -19.72 24.95 -1.68
N VAL A 194 -20.58 24.03 -1.23
CA VAL A 194 -21.86 24.36 -0.62
C VAL A 194 -21.63 25.02 0.75
N LYS A 195 -21.58 26.35 0.77
CA LYS A 195 -21.55 27.16 2.00
C LYS A 195 -22.96 27.45 2.50
N ASN A 196 -23.92 27.68 1.60
CA ASN A 196 -25.33 27.85 1.93
C ASN A 196 -26.15 26.62 1.48
N LYS A 197 -26.61 25.83 2.46
CA LYS A 197 -27.42 24.62 2.20
C LYS A 197 -28.84 24.93 1.69
N ALA A 198 -29.35 26.16 1.86
CA ALA A 198 -30.67 26.55 1.35
C ALA A 198 -30.66 26.84 -0.16
N ARG A 199 -29.47 27.10 -0.74
CA ARG A 199 -29.26 27.38 -2.18
C ARG A 199 -27.98 26.69 -2.67
N PRO A 200 -27.93 25.35 -2.63
CA PRO A 200 -26.69 24.62 -2.88
C PRO A 200 -26.15 24.80 -4.30
N GLU A 201 -27.03 24.88 -5.31
CA GLU A 201 -26.66 25.09 -6.71
C GLU A 201 -25.99 26.46 -6.90
N GLY A 202 -26.56 27.51 -6.29
CA GLY A 202 -26.01 28.86 -6.33
C GLY A 202 -24.63 28.94 -5.66
N SER A 203 -24.47 28.31 -4.48
CA SER A 203 -23.15 28.24 -3.81
C SER A 203 -22.11 27.47 -4.63
N ILE A 204 -22.50 26.39 -5.30
CA ILE A 204 -21.59 25.65 -6.18
C ILE A 204 -21.18 26.51 -7.37
N ALA A 205 -22.14 27.17 -8.04
CA ALA A 205 -21.86 28.01 -9.20
C ALA A 205 -20.94 29.19 -8.85
N GLU A 206 -21.22 29.91 -7.77
CA GLU A 206 -20.40 31.02 -7.29
C GLU A 206 -18.96 30.57 -6.97
N ALA A 207 -18.80 29.50 -6.17
CA ALA A 207 -17.48 28.98 -5.83
C ALA A 207 -16.72 28.45 -7.06
N TYR A 208 -17.44 27.85 -8.02
CA TYR A 208 -16.84 27.39 -9.26
C TYR A 208 -16.27 28.56 -10.07
N ILE A 209 -17.05 29.64 -10.26
CA ILE A 209 -16.60 30.86 -10.94
C ILE A 209 -15.35 31.43 -10.25
N HIS A 210 -15.37 31.57 -8.93
CA HIS A 210 -14.21 32.05 -8.18
C HIS A 210 -12.95 31.19 -8.43
N ILE A 211 -13.10 29.87 -8.41
CA ILE A 211 -11.97 28.96 -8.61
C ILE A 211 -11.44 29.02 -10.05
N GLU A 212 -12.31 29.12 -11.05
CA GLU A 212 -11.91 29.27 -12.45
C GLU A 212 -11.18 30.62 -12.66
N CYS A 213 -11.71 31.72 -12.14
CA CYS A 213 -11.05 33.03 -12.20
C CYS A 213 -9.67 33.01 -11.55
N LEU A 214 -9.55 32.45 -10.34
CA LEU A 214 -8.25 32.32 -9.66
C LEU A 214 -7.29 31.39 -10.41
N THR A 215 -7.80 30.30 -11.00
CA THR A 215 -7.00 29.39 -11.81
C THR A 215 -6.48 30.11 -13.06
N PHE A 216 -7.32 30.90 -13.74
CA PHE A 216 -6.91 31.70 -14.89
C PHE A 216 -5.85 32.75 -14.51
N CYS A 217 -6.09 33.53 -13.45
CA CYS A 217 -5.11 34.51 -12.97
C CYS A 217 -3.78 33.86 -12.59
N SER A 218 -3.80 32.63 -12.06
CA SER A 218 -2.60 31.91 -11.65
C SER A 218 -1.65 31.59 -12.81
N MET A 219 -2.13 31.56 -14.06
CA MET A 219 -1.27 31.37 -15.24
C MET A 219 -0.29 32.52 -15.47
N TYR A 220 -0.55 33.69 -14.89
CA TYR A 220 0.29 34.88 -15.06
C TYR A 220 1.23 35.14 -13.87
N LEU A 221 1.14 34.32 -12.81
CA LEU A 221 1.92 34.47 -11.59
C LEU A 221 3.08 33.48 -11.62
N HIS A 222 4.31 33.99 -11.69
CA HIS A 222 5.49 33.17 -11.99
C HIS A 222 6.34 32.75 -10.77
N ASP A 223 6.03 33.28 -9.57
CA ASP A 223 6.85 33.07 -8.36
C ASP A 223 6.03 32.57 -7.14
N ILE A 224 4.84 32.03 -7.38
CA ILE A 224 3.99 31.49 -6.32
C ILE A 224 3.52 30.08 -6.66
N GLU A 225 3.19 29.30 -5.63
CA GLU A 225 2.51 28.02 -5.82
C GLU A 225 1.10 28.26 -6.39
N THR A 226 0.84 27.64 -7.53
CA THR A 226 -0.41 27.68 -8.29
C THR A 226 -0.89 26.25 -8.53
N ARG A 227 -2.09 26.11 -9.09
CA ARG A 227 -2.61 24.78 -9.46
C ARG A 227 -1.78 24.07 -10.54
N PHE A 228 -0.99 24.81 -11.33
CA PHE A 228 -0.25 24.27 -12.48
C PHE A 228 1.20 23.91 -12.16
N ASN A 229 1.83 24.62 -11.23
CA ASN A 229 3.22 24.39 -10.81
C ASN A 229 3.32 23.75 -9.42
N ARG A 230 2.19 23.53 -8.74
CA ARG A 230 2.18 22.81 -7.46
C ARG A 230 2.81 21.44 -7.65
N GLU A 231 3.87 21.22 -6.90
CA GLU A 231 4.58 19.97 -6.90
C GLU A 231 3.71 18.82 -6.33
N ASP A 232 4.02 17.60 -6.78
CA ASP A 232 3.28 16.42 -6.36
C ASP A 232 3.44 16.14 -4.86
N ARG A 233 2.47 15.43 -4.27
CA ARG A 233 2.44 15.21 -2.81
C ARG A 233 3.71 14.53 -2.26
N ASN A 234 4.38 13.73 -3.07
CA ASN A 234 5.59 12.99 -2.73
C ASN A 234 6.69 13.40 -3.72
N ILE A 235 7.38 14.51 -3.47
CA ILE A 235 8.56 14.91 -4.24
C ILE A 235 9.79 14.24 -3.65
N ASP A 236 10.67 13.76 -4.53
CA ASP A 236 11.99 13.29 -4.15
C ASP A 236 12.94 14.47 -4.03
N GLY A 237 13.30 14.76 -2.80
CA GLY A 237 14.36 15.72 -2.50
C GLY A 237 13.94 17.16 -2.73
N LEU A 238 14.83 18.05 -2.32
CA LEU A 238 14.88 19.41 -2.83
C LEU A 238 15.39 19.32 -4.30
N PRO A 239 15.04 20.27 -5.19
CA PRO A 239 15.58 20.32 -6.54
C PRO A 239 17.09 20.09 -6.49
N ASP A 240 17.59 19.25 -7.42
CA ASP A 240 18.97 18.79 -7.47
C ASP A 240 19.91 19.89 -6.98
N ASP A 241 20.62 19.60 -5.90
CA ASP A 241 21.67 20.47 -5.38
C ASP A 241 22.87 20.36 -6.33
N GLU A 242 22.68 20.76 -7.60
CA GLU A 242 23.68 20.78 -8.67
C GLU A 242 24.86 21.74 -8.36
N GLY A 243 24.91 22.30 -7.15
CA GLY A 243 25.93 23.25 -6.70
C GLY A 243 26.68 22.85 -5.42
N ARG A 244 26.39 21.72 -4.77
CA ARG A 244 27.21 21.29 -3.62
C ARG A 244 28.48 20.57 -4.07
N ASP A 245 29.59 21.28 -3.95
CA ASP A 245 30.94 20.71 -4.01
C ASP A 245 31.14 19.77 -2.81
N GLY A 246 31.21 18.46 -3.04
CA GLY A 246 31.39 17.47 -1.96
C GLY A 246 31.02 16.02 -2.30
N PHE A 247 31.21 15.11 -1.33
CA PHE A 247 30.93 13.68 -1.51
C PHE A 247 29.42 13.40 -1.52
N SER A 248 28.99 12.55 -2.44
CA SER A 248 27.60 12.14 -2.67
C SER A 248 26.93 11.44 -1.48
N VAL A 249 27.71 10.96 -0.51
CA VAL A 249 27.20 10.37 0.74
C VAL A 249 26.61 11.40 1.69
N PHE A 250 27.10 12.65 1.64
CA PHE A 250 26.64 13.72 2.53
C PHE A 250 25.43 14.47 1.97
N THR A 251 25.04 14.19 0.72
CA THR A 251 23.82 14.72 0.14
C THR A 251 22.62 13.93 0.64
N GLN A 252 21.73 14.59 1.37
CA GLN A 252 20.49 13.98 1.82
C GLN A 252 19.52 13.90 0.63
N LYS A 253 19.52 12.75 -0.05
CA LYS A 253 18.73 12.52 -1.27
C LYS A 253 17.22 12.44 -1.03
N PHE A 254 16.78 12.24 0.22
CA PHE A 254 15.39 11.88 0.51
C PHE A 254 14.80 12.74 1.65
N PRO A 255 13.63 13.37 1.43
CA PRO A 255 12.93 14.14 2.45
C PRO A 255 12.41 13.20 3.54
N PRO A 256 12.82 13.40 4.80
CA PRO A 256 12.27 12.66 5.91
C PRO A 256 10.90 13.23 6.29
N LEU A 257 10.01 12.38 6.81
CA LEU A 257 8.68 12.75 7.24
C LEU A 257 8.49 12.42 8.73
N GLY A 258 7.98 13.42 9.46
CA GLY A 258 7.74 13.32 10.89
C GLY A 258 8.86 13.96 11.71
N ILE A 259 8.68 13.94 13.04
CA ILE A 259 9.66 14.47 13.99
C ILE A 259 10.82 13.49 14.07
N SER A 260 12.05 14.02 14.09
CA SER A 260 13.25 13.20 14.31
C SER A 260 13.32 12.72 15.76
N THR A 261 13.57 11.43 15.95
CA THR A 261 13.90 10.85 17.25
C THR A 261 15.35 10.40 17.23
N GLN A 262 16.10 10.71 18.28
CA GLN A 262 17.46 10.22 18.45
C GLN A 262 17.44 8.74 18.81
N LEU A 263 18.17 7.93 18.07
CA LEU A 263 18.30 6.49 18.29
C LEU A 263 19.78 6.12 18.30
N GLN A 264 20.20 5.34 19.30
CA GLN A 264 21.51 4.72 19.29
C GLN A 264 21.43 3.40 18.51
N LEU A 265 22.24 3.28 17.45
CA LEU A 265 22.27 2.05 16.66
C LEU A 265 22.96 0.92 17.43
N ASP A 266 22.44 -0.31 17.27
CA ASP A 266 23.14 -1.51 17.72
C ASP A 266 24.51 -1.62 17.04
N ASP A 267 25.52 -2.10 17.76
CA ASP A 267 26.91 -2.17 17.31
C ASP A 267 27.08 -2.97 16.02
N LYS A 268 26.28 -4.03 15.83
CA LYS A 268 26.33 -4.84 14.60
C LYS A 268 25.78 -4.04 13.42
N LEU A 269 24.59 -3.45 13.59
CA LEU A 269 23.96 -2.61 12.56
C LEU A 269 24.83 -1.41 12.22
N PHE A 270 25.43 -0.76 13.23
CA PHE A 270 26.32 0.38 13.03
C PHE A 270 27.56 0.00 12.20
N LYS A 271 28.21 -1.13 12.52
CA LYS A 271 29.36 -1.62 11.73
C LYS A 271 28.97 -1.94 10.29
N SER A 272 27.83 -2.61 10.08
CA SER A 272 27.31 -2.93 8.74
C SER A 272 26.95 -1.67 7.95
N ALA A 273 26.28 -0.70 8.57
CA ALA A 273 25.91 0.56 7.93
C ALA A 273 27.15 1.38 7.55
N ARG A 274 28.13 1.47 8.45
CA ARG A 274 29.40 2.15 8.19
C ARG A 274 30.17 1.50 7.03
N TRP A 275 30.24 0.17 6.99
CA TRP A 275 30.87 -0.54 5.88
C TRP A 275 30.12 -0.32 4.57
N TYR A 276 28.79 -0.41 4.58
CA TYR A 276 27.97 -0.17 3.41
C TYR A 276 28.21 1.23 2.82
N ILE A 277 28.27 2.25 3.66
CA ILE A 277 28.58 3.62 3.23
C ILE A 277 29.96 3.68 2.56
N LEU A 278 30.99 3.15 3.21
CA LEU A 278 32.36 3.22 2.69
C LEU A 278 32.51 2.42 1.37
N ASN A 279 31.94 1.22 1.30
CA ASN A 279 32.04 0.34 0.14
C ASN A 279 31.29 0.86 -1.09
N ASN A 280 30.29 1.73 -0.91
CA ASN A 280 29.50 2.32 -2.00
C ASN A 280 29.89 3.78 -2.31
N CYS A 281 30.90 4.34 -1.62
CA CYS A 281 31.38 5.70 -1.88
C CYS A 281 32.44 5.68 -2.99
N THR A 282 32.06 6.17 -4.16
CA THR A 282 32.92 6.21 -5.37
C THR A 282 34.18 7.06 -5.19
N GLU A 283 34.08 8.10 -4.37
CA GLU A 283 35.09 9.12 -4.13
C GLU A 283 36.28 8.56 -3.33
N ILE A 284 36.12 7.42 -2.65
CA ILE A 284 37.18 6.72 -1.92
C ILE A 284 37.61 5.39 -2.56
N ALA A 285 37.19 5.12 -3.81
CA ALA A 285 37.49 3.87 -4.51
C ALA A 285 39.00 3.56 -4.55
N THR A 286 39.84 4.58 -4.75
CA THR A 286 41.31 4.42 -4.76
C THR A 286 41.87 3.88 -3.44
N TYR A 287 41.32 4.34 -2.31
CA TYR A 287 41.70 3.85 -0.98
C TYR A 287 41.21 2.42 -0.75
N LEU A 288 40.01 2.08 -1.22
CA LEU A 288 39.47 0.72 -1.17
C LEU A 288 40.42 -0.24 -1.91
N ASP A 289 40.84 0.11 -3.13
CA ASP A 289 41.76 -0.70 -3.92
C ASP A 289 43.14 -0.84 -3.27
N GLU A 290 43.70 0.26 -2.73
CA GLU A 290 45.00 0.26 -2.03
C GLU A 290 45.00 -0.72 -0.85
N HIS A 291 43.98 -0.64 0.00
CA HIS A 291 43.87 -1.52 1.16
C HIS A 291 43.55 -2.96 0.75
N TYR A 292 42.71 -3.15 -0.28
CA TYR A 292 42.37 -4.49 -0.77
C TYR A 292 43.60 -5.23 -1.30
N ASN A 293 44.47 -4.53 -2.04
CA ASN A 293 45.75 -5.09 -2.49
C ASN A 293 46.71 -5.38 -1.32
N THR A 294 46.75 -4.50 -0.32
CA THR A 294 47.52 -4.76 0.92
C THR A 294 47.01 -6.00 1.66
N CYS A 295 45.68 -6.24 1.68
CA CYS A 295 45.08 -7.43 2.27
C CYS A 295 45.43 -8.71 1.49
N LYS A 296 45.50 -8.65 0.15
CA LYS A 296 45.93 -9.80 -0.68
C LYS A 296 47.32 -10.29 -0.30
N GLU A 297 48.24 -9.37 -0.05
CA GLU A 297 49.63 -9.70 0.31
C GLU A 297 49.76 -10.26 1.72
N LYS A 298 49.01 -9.72 2.69
CA LYS A 298 49.16 -10.07 4.11
C LYS A 298 48.25 -11.21 4.59
N HIS A 299 47.07 -11.35 4.00
CA HIS A 299 46.01 -12.26 4.46
C HIS A 299 45.29 -12.92 3.26
N PRO A 300 45.98 -13.77 2.47
CA PRO A 300 45.43 -14.32 1.22
C PRO A 300 44.19 -15.21 1.40
N ASN A 301 44.02 -15.82 2.58
CA ASN A 301 42.92 -16.75 2.85
C ASN A 301 41.65 -16.10 3.40
N SER A 302 41.65 -14.78 3.68
CA SER A 302 40.51 -14.09 4.31
C SER A 302 40.40 -12.62 3.89
N ILE A 303 40.65 -12.33 2.60
CA ILE A 303 40.79 -10.97 2.06
C ILE A 303 39.53 -10.13 2.35
N ASP A 304 38.35 -10.57 1.93
CA ASP A 304 37.09 -9.79 2.05
C ASP A 304 36.70 -9.51 3.50
N GLN A 305 36.83 -10.52 4.37
CA GLN A 305 36.51 -10.38 5.79
C GLN A 305 37.50 -9.43 6.50
N THR A 306 38.78 -9.55 6.17
CA THR A 306 39.83 -8.69 6.74
C THR A 306 39.68 -7.26 6.25
N HIS A 307 39.41 -7.09 4.95
CA HIS A 307 39.23 -5.80 4.31
C HIS A 307 38.04 -5.06 4.92
N SER A 308 36.85 -5.67 4.95
CA SER A 308 35.64 -5.04 5.52
C SER A 308 35.77 -4.64 7.00
N GLN A 309 36.50 -5.43 7.81
CA GLN A 309 36.67 -5.15 9.23
C GLN A 309 37.77 -4.11 9.53
N GLN A 310 38.87 -4.14 8.79
CA GLN A 310 40.04 -3.31 9.08
C GLN A 310 40.07 -2.00 8.30
N PHE A 311 39.45 -1.96 7.11
CA PHE A 311 39.44 -0.79 6.24
C PHE A 311 39.01 0.50 6.95
N PRO A 312 37.93 0.55 7.75
CA PRO A 312 37.52 1.80 8.38
C PRO A 312 38.54 2.37 9.37
N ARG A 313 39.33 1.50 10.02
CA ARG A 313 40.43 1.92 10.91
C ARG A 313 41.66 2.31 10.12
N TRP A 314 41.96 1.58 9.05
CA TRP A 314 43.08 1.86 8.15
C TRP A 314 42.90 3.20 7.44
N LEU A 315 41.72 3.45 6.85
CA LEU A 315 41.38 4.70 6.16
C LEU A 315 41.57 5.91 7.09
N LYS A 316 41.08 5.82 8.33
CA LYS A 316 41.26 6.88 9.33
C LYS A 316 42.73 7.23 9.56
N LYS A 317 43.59 6.22 9.72
CA LYS A 317 45.03 6.44 9.92
C LYS A 317 45.68 7.02 8.66
N ARG A 318 45.38 6.44 7.49
CA ARG A 318 45.93 6.86 6.19
C ARG A 318 45.64 8.34 5.89
N VAL A 319 44.38 8.75 6.05
CA VAL A 319 43.94 10.14 5.83
C VAL A 319 44.53 11.09 6.87
N GLN A 320 44.66 10.67 8.14
CA GLN A 320 45.31 11.48 9.18
C GLN A 320 46.81 11.70 8.92
N GLU A 321 47.52 10.69 8.42
CA GLU A 321 48.93 10.79 8.05
C GLU A 321 49.11 11.73 6.84
N GLN A 322 48.31 11.56 5.79
CA GLN A 322 48.35 12.44 4.62
C GLN A 322 48.05 13.90 4.97
N ARG A 323 47.04 14.15 5.81
CA ARG A 323 46.69 15.50 6.27
C ARG A 323 47.80 16.17 7.09
N ARG A 324 48.64 15.41 7.79
CA ARG A 324 49.80 15.94 8.51
C ARG A 324 50.92 16.36 7.55
N MET A 325 51.09 15.65 6.44
CA MET A 325 52.12 15.93 5.45
C MET A 325 51.71 17.08 4.53
N ASP A 326 50.46 17.07 4.08
CA ASP A 326 49.87 18.14 3.27
C ASP A 326 48.41 18.38 3.72
N PRO A 327 48.16 19.42 4.52
CA PRO A 327 46.82 19.77 4.96
C PRO A 327 45.87 20.17 3.83
N SER A 328 46.40 20.63 2.68
CA SER A 328 45.60 21.11 1.55
C SER A 328 45.16 20.00 0.60
N ALA A 329 45.85 18.85 0.62
CA ALA A 329 45.53 17.69 -0.22
C ALA A 329 44.29 16.90 0.23
N ILE A 330 43.82 17.09 1.47
CA ILE A 330 42.70 16.33 2.03
C ILE A 330 41.47 17.22 2.15
N SER A 331 40.43 16.89 1.39
CA SER A 331 39.14 17.58 1.50
C SER A 331 38.50 17.34 2.88
N ALA A 332 37.67 18.29 3.31
CA ALA A 332 36.92 18.16 4.56
C ALA A 332 36.05 16.89 4.57
N ASP A 333 35.45 16.56 3.44
CA ASP A 333 34.59 15.40 3.24
C ASP A 333 35.35 14.07 3.38
N LEU A 334 36.54 13.96 2.77
CA LEU A 334 37.39 12.79 2.92
C LEU A 334 37.82 12.60 4.37
N TYR A 335 38.12 13.70 5.08
CA TYR A 335 38.44 13.63 6.50
C TYR A 335 37.24 13.20 7.35
N ALA A 336 36.05 13.74 7.06
CA ALA A 336 34.81 13.41 7.76
C ALA A 336 34.44 11.93 7.57
N ILE A 337 34.49 11.41 6.34
CA ILE A 337 34.16 10.00 6.06
C ILE A 337 35.13 9.05 6.76
N ALA A 338 36.41 9.42 6.84
CA ALA A 338 37.44 8.64 7.51
C ALA A 338 37.28 8.63 9.03
N CYS A 339 36.80 9.72 9.63
CA CYS A 339 36.50 9.79 11.06
C CYS A 339 35.34 8.89 11.46
N GLY A 340 34.37 8.72 10.56
CA GLY A 340 33.19 7.89 10.73
C GLY A 340 31.98 8.64 11.31
N PRO A 341 30.77 8.08 11.18
CA PRO A 341 29.54 8.71 11.65
C PRO A 341 29.39 8.64 13.19
N ASP A 342 28.53 9.50 13.73
CA ASP A 342 28.09 9.41 15.12
C ASP A 342 27.22 8.14 15.34
N PRO A 343 27.41 7.36 16.41
CA PRO A 343 26.53 6.25 16.76
C PRO A 343 25.07 6.64 17.05
N CYS A 344 24.83 7.90 17.45
CA CYS A 344 23.50 8.48 17.61
C CYS A 344 22.99 8.98 16.27
N VAL A 345 21.94 8.34 15.76
CA VAL A 345 21.35 8.66 14.46
C VAL A 345 19.94 9.23 14.62
N ALA A 346 19.58 10.11 13.70
CA ALA A 346 18.21 10.58 13.54
C ALA A 346 17.34 9.48 12.91
N SER A 347 16.30 9.06 13.61
CA SER A 347 15.24 8.18 13.10
C SER A 347 13.99 8.99 12.75
N TYR A 348 13.28 8.59 11.70
CA TYR A 348 12.08 9.27 11.19
C TYR A 348 10.96 8.25 10.95
N ALA A 349 9.70 8.68 11.07
CA ALA A 349 8.57 7.76 10.90
C ALA A 349 8.36 7.29 9.44
N ALA A 350 8.78 8.12 8.49
CA ALA A 350 8.65 7.85 7.06
C ALA A 350 9.67 8.64 6.24
N CYS A 351 9.85 8.26 4.98
CA CYS A 351 10.62 9.01 3.99
C CYS A 351 9.96 8.93 2.61
N VAL A 352 10.31 9.84 1.71
CA VAL A 352 9.91 9.80 0.30
C VAL A 352 11.12 9.40 -0.55
N ILE A 353 10.95 8.36 -1.36
CA ILE A 353 11.96 7.82 -2.27
C ILE A 353 11.28 7.48 -3.60
N ASN A 354 11.81 7.99 -4.72
CA ASN A 354 11.28 7.78 -6.07
C ASN A 354 9.77 8.05 -6.20
N GLY A 355 9.29 9.14 -5.58
CA GLY A 355 7.90 9.61 -5.56
C GLY A 355 6.99 8.76 -4.67
N LYS A 356 7.57 7.84 -3.90
CA LYS A 356 6.83 6.91 -3.04
C LYS A 356 7.15 7.16 -1.58
N ARG A 357 6.09 7.23 -0.79
CA ARG A 357 6.18 7.34 0.66
C ARG A 357 6.38 5.95 1.29
N PHE A 358 7.48 5.79 2.00
CA PHE A 358 7.79 4.61 2.79
C PHE A 358 7.59 4.91 4.27
N HIS A 359 6.98 3.97 4.99
CA HIS A 359 6.81 4.04 6.44
C HIS A 359 7.73 3.01 7.09
N ILE A 360 8.41 3.42 8.17
CA ILE A 360 9.18 2.48 8.96
C ILE A 360 8.20 1.53 9.66
N LYS A 361 8.58 0.24 9.71
CA LYS A 361 7.84 -0.77 10.47
C LYS A 361 8.06 -0.47 11.95
N GLU A 362 6.98 -0.12 12.64
CA GLU A 362 6.96 0.00 14.11
C GLU A 362 7.29 -1.32 14.79
#